data_AF-A0A6G4EI33-F1
#
_entry.id   AF-A0A6G4EI33-F1
#
_cell.length_a   1.000
_cell.length_b   1.000
_cell.length_c   1.000
_cell.angle_alpha   90.00
_cell.angle_beta   90.00
_cell.angle_gamma   90.00
#
_symmetry.space_group_name_H-M   'P 1'
#
loop_
_entity.id
_entity.type
_entity.pdbx_description
1 polymer ?
#
loop_
_entity_poly.entity_id
_entity_poly.type
_entity_poly.pdbx_seq_one_letter_code
_entity_poly.pdbx_strand_id
1 'polypeptide(L)'
;MNKLKEQLINYRELTLEIIQTLEKGDYDAPKELLNERQNIINNINKLSYTKEEFKNIDYELDLMLVEKKLQTIMLKRKAELKQKLNNASDTKEAAKSYNMKQFSSQYILNKTI
;
A
#
# COMPACT_ATOMS: atom_id res chain seq x y z
N MET A 1 25.77 -15.49 -16.11
CA MET A 1 24.37 -15.48 -15.63
C MET A 1 23.48 -14.94 -16.74
N ASN A 2 22.29 -15.51 -16.98
CA ASN A 2 21.37 -15.01 -18.03
C ASN A 2 20.81 -13.63 -17.59
N LYS A 3 20.85 -12.62 -18.47
CA LYS A 3 20.44 -11.24 -18.18
C LYS A 3 18.96 -11.15 -17.75
N LEU A 4 18.12 -12.04 -18.26
CA LEU A 4 16.72 -12.18 -17.82
C LEU A 4 16.65 -12.62 -16.36
N LYS A 5 17.44 -13.62 -15.97
CA LYS A 5 17.45 -14.17 -14.61
C LYS A 5 17.89 -13.12 -13.59
N GLU A 6 18.89 -12.32 -13.91
CA GLU A 6 19.35 -11.23 -13.04
C GLU A 6 18.26 -10.18 -12.82
N GLN A 7 17.58 -9.75 -13.88
CA GLN A 7 16.46 -8.81 -13.76
C GLN A 7 15.29 -9.39 -12.95
N LEU A 8 14.98 -10.68 -13.10
CA LEU A 8 13.92 -11.35 -12.34
C LEU A 8 14.28 -11.55 -10.87
N ILE A 9 15.56 -11.77 -10.56
CA ILE A 9 16.06 -11.77 -9.16
C ILE A 9 15.88 -10.37 -8.56
N ASN A 10 16.32 -9.32 -9.24
CA ASN A 10 16.16 -7.95 -8.76
C ASN A 10 14.68 -7.58 -8.56
N TYR A 11 13.82 -8.02 -9.50
CA TYR A 11 12.37 -7.86 -9.37
C TYR A 11 11.83 -8.51 -8.09
N ARG A 12 12.27 -9.74 -7.80
CA ARG A 12 11.85 -10.49 -6.61
C ARG A 12 12.29 -9.81 -5.33
N GLU A 13 13.58 -9.46 -5.22
CA GLU A 13 14.15 -8.83 -4.03
C GLU A 13 13.46 -7.50 -3.74
N LEU A 14 13.26 -6.67 -4.77
CA LEU A 14 12.56 -5.40 -4.62
C LEU A 14 11.10 -5.60 -4.23
N THR A 15 10.43 -6.63 -4.76
CA THR A 15 9.05 -6.96 -4.36
C THR A 15 8.99 -7.39 -2.89
N LEU A 16 9.98 -8.15 -2.40
CA LEU A 16 10.09 -8.51 -0.99
C LEU A 16 10.36 -7.30 -0.09
N GLU A 17 11.18 -6.35 -0.55
CA GLU A 17 11.44 -5.09 0.16
C GLU A 17 10.19 -4.22 0.27
N ILE A 18 9.41 -4.11 -0.81
CA ILE A 18 8.09 -3.44 -0.80
C ILE A 18 7.16 -4.10 0.21
N ILE A 19 7.12 -5.44 0.25
CA ILE A 19 6.33 -6.18 1.22
C ILE A 19 6.75 -5.82 2.65
N GLN A 20 8.05 -5.81 2.94
CA GLN A 20 8.57 -5.51 4.28
C GLN A 20 8.27 -4.06 4.71
N THR A 21 8.41 -3.09 3.80
CA THR A 21 8.09 -1.67 4.08
C THR A 21 6.60 -1.48 4.34
N LEU A 22 5.73 -2.12 3.53
CA LEU A 22 4.28 -2.12 3.74
C LEU A 22 3.87 -2.84 5.04
N GLU A 23 4.60 -3.86 5.47
CA GLU A 23 4.39 -4.54 6.76
C GLU A 23 4.78 -3.65 7.95
N LYS A 24 5.87 -2.88 7.82
CA LYS A 24 6.33 -1.91 8.84
C LYS A 24 5.45 -0.67 8.94
N GLY A 25 4.58 -0.42 7.96
CA GLY A 25 3.69 0.75 7.95
C GLY A 25 4.40 2.05 7.57
N ASP A 26 5.53 1.95 6.87
CA ASP A 26 6.14 3.09 6.20
C ASP A 26 5.40 3.35 4.88
N TYR A 27 4.73 4.49 4.78
CA TYR A 27 3.83 4.81 3.69
C TYR A 27 4.47 5.70 2.61
N ASP A 28 5.63 6.32 2.90
CA ASP A 28 6.34 7.18 1.95
C ASP A 28 7.36 6.39 1.12
N ALA A 29 8.02 5.39 1.74
CA ALA A 29 8.98 4.51 1.08
C ALA A 29 8.44 3.67 -0.11
N PRO A 30 7.20 3.14 -0.11
CA PRO A 30 6.72 2.25 -1.16
C PRO A 30 6.65 2.90 -2.55
N LYS A 31 6.53 4.23 -2.63
CA LYS A 31 6.33 4.92 -3.91
C LYS A 31 7.55 4.81 -4.83
N GLU A 32 8.74 5.10 -4.30
CA GLU A 32 9.98 5.01 -5.07
C GLU A 32 10.33 3.55 -5.40
N LEU A 33 10.14 2.64 -4.45
CA LEU A 33 10.33 1.20 -4.68
C LEU A 33 9.40 0.66 -5.77
N LEU A 34 8.15 1.14 -5.86
CA LEU A 34 7.22 0.76 -6.93
C LEU A 34 7.65 1.32 -8.30
N ASN A 35 8.21 2.53 -8.35
CA ASN A 35 8.76 3.10 -9.58
C ASN A 35 9.98 2.29 -10.05
N GLU A 36 10.87 1.91 -9.14
CA GLU A 36 12.02 1.06 -9.45
C GLU A 36 11.57 -0.32 -9.96
N ARG A 37 10.53 -0.91 -9.34
CA ARG A 37 9.93 -2.17 -9.79
C ARG A 37 9.40 -2.05 -11.21
N GLN A 38 8.75 -0.94 -11.54
CA GLN A 38 8.27 -0.69 -12.90
C GLN A 38 9.43 -0.55 -13.90
N ASN A 39 10.54 0.08 -13.50
CA ASN A 39 11.73 0.18 -14.35
C ASN A 39 12.35 -1.19 -14.65
N ILE A 40 12.38 -2.10 -13.67
CA ILE A 40 12.84 -3.48 -13.89
C ILE A 40 11.92 -4.20 -14.88
N ILE A 41 10.60 -4.08 -14.74
CA ILE A 41 9.63 -4.66 -15.70
C ILE A 41 9.88 -4.10 -17.11
N ASN A 42 10.09 -2.79 -17.23
CA ASN A 42 10.36 -2.13 -18.50
C ASN A 42 11.67 -2.63 -19.13
N ASN A 43 12.68 -2.93 -18.32
CA ASN A 43 13.95 -3.50 -18.78
C ASN A 43 13.77 -4.95 -19.23
N ILE A 44 13.01 -5.76 -18.49
CA ILE A 44 12.69 -7.14 -18.88
C ILE A 44 11.96 -7.16 -20.21
N ASN A 45 10.96 -6.29 -20.42
CA ASN A 45 10.20 -6.21 -21.67
C ASN A 45 11.04 -5.85 -22.89
N LYS A 46 12.21 -5.22 -22.70
CA LYS A 46 13.17 -4.91 -23.79
C LYS A 46 14.11 -6.07 -24.10
N LEU A 47 14.17 -7.09 -23.25
CA LEU A 47 14.99 -8.27 -23.48
C LEU A 47 14.30 -9.21 -24.48
N SER A 48 15.10 -9.84 -25.34
CA SER A 48 14.64 -10.96 -26.13
C SER A 48 14.75 -12.23 -25.27
N TYR A 49 13.61 -12.85 -24.98
CA TYR A 49 13.53 -14.12 -24.27
C TYR A 49 12.36 -14.95 -24.77
N THR A 50 12.46 -16.27 -24.61
CA THR A 50 11.36 -17.19 -24.88
C THR A 50 10.44 -17.32 -23.67
N LYS A 51 9.18 -17.63 -23.94
CA LYS A 51 8.19 -17.88 -22.88
C LYS A 51 8.63 -19.01 -21.93
N GLU A 52 9.30 -20.03 -22.45
CA GLU A 52 9.81 -21.15 -21.65
C GLU A 52 10.95 -20.74 -20.71
N GLU A 53 11.89 -19.90 -21.19
CA GLU A 53 12.95 -19.35 -20.33
C GLU A 53 12.36 -18.55 -19.17
N PHE A 54 11.39 -17.68 -19.44
CA PHE A 54 10.70 -16.94 -18.39
C PHE A 54 10.02 -17.88 -17.40
N LYS A 55 9.25 -18.86 -17.89
CA LYS A 55 8.50 -19.79 -17.04
C LYS A 55 9.41 -20.63 -16.13
N ASN A 56 10.57 -21.06 -16.63
CA ASN A 56 11.53 -21.81 -15.84
C ASN A 56 12.09 -20.94 -14.70
N ILE A 57 12.43 -19.69 -14.98
CA ILE A 57 12.97 -18.76 -13.97
C ILE A 57 11.87 -18.33 -12.98
N ASP A 58 10.64 -18.10 -13.46
CA ASP A 58 9.47 -17.79 -12.64
C ASP A 58 9.20 -18.88 -11.61
N TYR A 59 9.27 -20.14 -12.03
CA TYR A 59 9.14 -21.30 -11.16
C TYR A 59 10.31 -21.41 -10.17
N GLU A 60 11.56 -21.23 -10.63
CA GLU A 60 12.76 -21.30 -9.77
C GLU A 60 12.74 -20.23 -8.66
N LEU A 61 12.21 -19.04 -8.97
CA LEU A 61 12.23 -17.88 -8.08
C LEU A 61 10.93 -17.70 -7.29
N ASP A 62 9.92 -18.56 -7.50
CA ASP A 62 8.58 -18.46 -6.91
C ASP A 62 7.94 -17.06 -7.12
N LEU A 63 8.17 -16.41 -8.27
CA LEU A 63 7.75 -15.01 -8.46
C LEU A 63 6.24 -14.85 -8.35
N MET A 64 5.49 -15.84 -8.83
CA MET A 64 4.03 -15.87 -8.72
C MET A 64 3.54 -15.92 -7.26
N LEU A 65 4.28 -16.57 -6.36
CA LEU A 65 3.95 -16.58 -4.93
C LEU A 65 4.23 -15.22 -4.29
N VAL A 66 5.39 -14.64 -4.60
CA VAL A 66 5.82 -13.33 -4.10
C VAL A 66 4.86 -12.23 -4.56
N GLU A 67 4.43 -12.25 -5.82
CA GLU A 67 3.45 -11.32 -6.37
C GLU A 67 2.08 -11.41 -5.67
N LYS A 68 1.58 -12.64 -5.45
CA LYS A 68 0.33 -12.85 -4.71
C LYS A 68 0.41 -12.31 -3.28
N LYS A 69 1.57 -12.47 -2.63
CA LYS A 69 1.78 -11.92 -1.28
C LYS A 69 1.73 -10.39 -1.30
N LEU A 70 2.41 -9.75 -2.25
CA LEU A 70 2.37 -8.30 -2.41
C LEU A 70 0.92 -7.80 -2.62
N GLN A 71 0.18 -8.41 -3.56
CA GLN A 71 -1.20 -8.02 -3.86
C GLN A 71 -2.10 -8.12 -2.62
N THR A 72 -1.98 -9.21 -1.86
CA THR A 72 -2.74 -9.42 -0.63
C THR A 72 -2.47 -8.31 0.40
N ILE A 73 -1.20 -7.96 0.60
CA ILE A 73 -0.80 -6.92 1.55
C ILE A 73 -1.30 -5.55 1.10
N MET A 74 -1.14 -5.21 -0.19
CA MET A 74 -1.64 -3.95 -0.74
C MET A 74 -3.16 -3.81 -0.56
N LEU A 75 -3.93 -4.87 -0.84
CA LEU A 75 -5.38 -4.86 -0.65
C LEU A 75 -5.76 -4.68 0.82
N LYS A 76 -5.08 -5.41 1.73
CA LYS A 76 -5.29 -5.28 3.17
C LYS A 76 -5.00 -3.85 3.64
N ARG A 77 -3.86 -3.27 3.26
CA ARG A 77 -3.47 -1.91 3.64
C ARG A 77 -4.42 -0.86 3.09
N LYS A 78 -4.88 -1.01 1.84
CA LYS A 78 -5.90 -0.12 1.26
C LYS A 78 -7.19 -0.14 2.07
N ALA A 79 -7.64 -1.31 2.51
CA ALA A 79 -8.84 -1.44 3.35
C ALA A 79 -8.65 -0.78 4.73
N GLU A 80 -7.49 -1.00 5.38
CA GLU A 80 -7.16 -0.39 6.68
C GLU A 80 -7.12 1.15 6.59
N LEU A 81 -6.52 1.71 5.54
CA LEU A 81 -6.48 3.17 5.33
C LEU A 81 -7.88 3.74 5.13
N LYS A 82 -8.73 3.07 4.35
CA LYS A 82 -10.13 3.46 4.16
C LYS A 82 -10.90 3.46 5.48
N GLN A 83 -10.70 2.44 6.31
CA GLN A 83 -11.33 2.35 7.62
C GLN A 83 -10.86 3.47 8.56
N LYS A 84 -9.56 3.76 8.60
CA LYS A 84 -9.01 4.87 9.40
C LYS A 84 -9.59 6.23 8.98
N LEU A 85 -9.75 6.47 7.68
CA LEU A 85 -10.35 7.71 7.16
C LEU A 85 -11.83 7.85 7.56
N ASN A 86 -12.59 6.76 7.48
CA ASN A 86 -13.98 6.73 7.92
C ASN A 86 -14.07 7.04 9.42
N ASN A 87 -13.31 6.32 10.25
CA ASN A 87 -13.30 6.53 11.70
C ASN A 87 -12.90 7.98 12.06
N ALA A 88 -11.89 8.56 11.40
CA ALA A 88 -11.49 9.94 11.63
C ALA A 88 -12.60 10.95 11.27
N SER A 89 -13.38 10.66 10.23
CA SER A 89 -14.54 11.46 9.84
C SER A 89 -15.65 11.38 10.90
N ASP A 90 -15.97 10.16 11.37
CA ASP A 90 -16.96 9.93 12.42
C ASP A 90 -16.57 10.61 13.74
N THR A 91 -15.28 10.54 14.10
CA THR A 91 -14.77 11.20 15.33
C THR A 91 -14.88 12.72 15.23
N LYS A 92 -14.67 13.29 14.03
CA LYS A 92 -14.81 14.73 13.76
C LYS A 92 -16.27 15.18 13.80
N GLU A 93 -17.20 14.36 13.29
CA GLU A 93 -18.64 14.63 13.36
C GLU A 93 -19.19 14.52 14.79
N ALA A 94 -18.74 13.53 15.55
CA ALA A 94 -19.05 13.41 16.97
C ALA A 94 -18.52 14.63 17.75
N ALA A 95 -17.26 15.00 17.58
CA ALA A 95 -16.67 16.17 18.23
C ALA A 95 -17.41 17.48 17.88
N LYS A 96 -17.87 17.66 16.63
CA LYS A 96 -18.72 18.79 16.24
C LYS A 96 -20.09 18.76 16.92
N SER A 97 -20.74 17.60 16.97
CA SER A 97 -22.07 17.44 17.58
C SER A 97 -22.06 17.67 19.09
N TYR A 98 -21.02 17.21 19.80
CA TYR A 98 -20.87 17.47 21.24
C TYR A 98 -20.56 18.95 21.53
N ASN A 99 -19.69 19.59 20.74
CA ASN A 99 -19.41 21.03 20.90
C ASN A 99 -20.65 21.91 20.61
N MET A 100 -21.47 21.57 19.62
CA MET A 100 -22.71 22.33 19.32
C MET A 100 -23.70 22.32 20.50
N LYS A 101 -23.80 21.21 21.26
CA LYS A 101 -24.68 21.13 22.44
C LYS A 101 -24.19 21.96 23.63
N GLN A 102 -22.90 22.26 23.72
CA GLN A 102 -22.33 23.09 24.78
C GLN A 102 -22.60 24.59 24.54
N PHE A 103 -22.72 25.02 23.29
CA PHE A 103 -23.10 26.41 22.95
C PHE A 103 -24.61 26.67 23.06
N SER A 104 -25.47 25.65 22.93
CA SER A 104 -26.93 25.81 23.08
C SER A 104 -27.41 25.92 24.53
N SER A 105 -26.61 25.54 25.53
CA SER A 105 -27.00 25.67 26.95
C SER A 105 -26.68 27.04 27.56
N GLN A 106 -25.89 27.87 26.87
CA GLN A 106 -25.49 29.20 27.36
C GLN A 106 -26.56 30.29 27.15
N TYR A 107 -27.66 30.01 26.45
CA TYR A 107 -28.76 30.96 26.22
C TYR A 107 -29.91 30.88 27.24
N ILE A 108 -29.84 30.01 28.26
CA ILE A 108 -30.87 29.87 29.29
C ILE A 108 -30.36 30.38 30.65
N LEU A 109 -29.79 31.59 30.70
CA LEU A 109 -29.44 32.26 31.95
C LEU A 109 -29.80 33.76 32.00
N ASN A 110 -30.84 34.18 31.27
CA ASN A 110 -31.57 35.40 31.63
C ASN A 110 -32.83 35.01 32.40
N LYS A 111 -32.63 34.63 33.66
CA LYS A 111 -33.67 34.74 34.70
C LYS A 111 -33.63 36.19 35.18
N THR A 112 -34.64 36.98 34.85
CA THR A 112 -34.98 38.15 35.66
C THR A 112 -36.31 37.92 36.33
N ILE A 113 -36.23 38.08 37.64
CA ILE A 113 -37.27 38.13 38.67
C ILE A 113 -38.25 39.27 38.35
#